data_AF-M0BR09-F1
#
_entry.id   AF-M0BR09-F1
#
_cell.length_a   1.000
_cell.length_b   1.000
_cell.length_c   1.000
_cell.angle_alpha   90.00
_cell.angle_beta   90.00
_cell.angle_gamma   90.00
#
_symmetry.space_group_name_H-M   'P 1'
#
loop_
_entity.id
_entity.type
_entity.pdbx_description
1 polymer ?
#
loop_
_entity_poly.entity_id
_entity_poly.type
_entity_poly.pdbx_seq_one_letter_code
_entity_poly.pdbx_strand_id
1 'polypeptide(L)'
;MSSSPQDSKPTDRSRAALERLHAVARPRLGVDPRALGAFRIVLGALLLADMAFLRVPGLVTFYTDDGVFPRSALADVYPTFAAASLHAVSGAAWVQGMLFAIAGVAAACLLVGYRTKLSLGLSLVLLASLFARNPHVVNGGDTILLTFLFLGLFLPLDARWSLDDRRRSDDDRPVYSLETAILCVHFVTIYAASAVHKFQSEAWLSGTAVSRIFRLEEYIVLLGPSLAEFGTVLTAINWLWVTMLSVSPFLILSTGRPRTALAAAFVCAHLGMAATMRLGAFPFVMIAGLLLFFPAPVWDRLEEITALVAPGVRQRLPASIRVDRIGETGPLLPESSPHVPRVRRGIWVGSTALLVGVFVAILCWQAASLGIAEDSTPDLDGELSDVSWSFFAPNPPDTSSWYAVEATLESGETIDAVDGGEVAFDPPPDAAGTYPTTLWHRYGVDMRYAGESQYEPAAAYVCAESDRDLESVTIYHLEQPVEADGSAGDPVVNERVTRRC
;
A
#
# COMPACT_ATOMS: atom_id res chain seq x y z
N MET A 1 6.24 -21.22 -67.62
CA MET A 1 6.77 -20.79 -66.31
C MET A 1 5.90 -19.64 -65.84
N SER A 2 4.93 -19.93 -64.98
CA SER A 2 4.16 -18.91 -64.26
C SER A 2 4.21 -19.31 -62.79
N SER A 3 4.95 -18.54 -62.01
CA SER A 3 5.08 -18.69 -60.56
C SER A 3 3.85 -18.09 -59.90
N SER A 4 2.94 -18.93 -59.40
CA SER A 4 1.85 -18.49 -58.52
C SER A 4 2.44 -17.85 -57.25
N PRO A 5 1.85 -16.74 -56.76
CA PRO A 5 2.18 -16.22 -55.44
C PRO A 5 1.74 -17.24 -54.40
N GLN A 6 2.64 -17.66 -53.51
CA GLN A 6 2.27 -18.38 -52.30
C GLN A 6 1.39 -17.47 -51.45
N ASP A 7 0.09 -17.73 -51.43
CA ASP A 7 -0.82 -17.18 -50.42
C ASP A 7 -0.39 -17.67 -49.04
N SER A 8 0.43 -16.85 -48.36
CA SER A 8 0.71 -17.00 -46.93
C SER A 8 -0.61 -17.09 -46.16
N LYS A 9 -0.90 -18.24 -45.54
CA LYS A 9 -2.14 -18.47 -44.80
C LYS A 9 -2.28 -17.43 -43.67
N PRO A 10 -3.50 -16.95 -43.36
CA PRO A 10 -3.73 -15.95 -42.29
C PRO A 10 -3.19 -16.37 -40.90
N THR A 11 -3.00 -17.66 -40.68
CA THR A 11 -2.36 -18.24 -39.47
C THR A 11 -0.86 -17.95 -39.36
N ASP A 12 -0.13 -17.82 -40.47
CA ASP A 12 1.32 -17.51 -40.44
C ASP A 12 1.57 -16.02 -40.19
N ARG A 13 0.70 -15.14 -40.73
CA ARG A 13 0.78 -13.69 -40.47
C ARG A 13 0.49 -13.34 -39.01
N SER A 14 -0.52 -13.98 -38.41
CA SER A 14 -0.86 -13.79 -37.00
C SER A 14 0.22 -14.33 -36.06
N ARG A 15 0.79 -15.50 -36.37
CA ARG A 15 1.94 -16.05 -35.62
C ARG A 15 3.19 -15.17 -35.73
N ALA A 16 3.53 -14.68 -36.92
CA ALA A 16 4.65 -13.77 -37.11
C ALA A 16 4.44 -12.42 -36.39
N ALA A 17 3.20 -11.91 -36.34
CA ALA A 17 2.86 -10.72 -35.56
C ALA A 17 3.02 -10.94 -34.05
N LEU A 18 2.57 -12.09 -33.54
CA LEU A 18 2.75 -12.49 -32.13
C LEU A 18 4.23 -12.64 -31.76
N GLU A 19 5.03 -13.28 -32.61
CA GLU A 19 6.47 -13.44 -32.38
C GLU A 19 7.20 -12.08 -32.33
N ARG A 20 6.83 -11.14 -33.23
CA ARG A 20 7.34 -9.76 -33.19
C ARG A 20 6.92 -9.03 -31.92
N LEU A 21 5.65 -9.17 -31.51
CA LEU A 21 5.14 -8.57 -30.27
C LEU A 21 5.92 -9.10 -29.06
N HIS A 22 6.12 -10.41 -28.96
CA HIS A 22 6.90 -11.02 -27.88
C HIS A 22 8.37 -10.59 -27.89
N ALA A 23 9.00 -10.46 -29.07
CA ALA A 23 10.37 -9.98 -29.19
C ALA A 23 10.53 -8.53 -28.67
N VAL A 24 9.51 -7.69 -28.87
CA VAL A 24 9.46 -6.30 -28.39
C VAL A 24 9.10 -6.24 -26.90
N ALA A 25 8.17 -7.07 -26.44
CA ALA A 25 7.66 -7.05 -25.08
C ALA A 25 8.62 -7.68 -24.06
N ARG A 26 9.31 -8.77 -24.42
CA ARG A 26 10.22 -9.51 -23.53
C ARG A 26 11.31 -8.66 -22.88
N PRO A 27 12.06 -7.80 -23.58
CA PRO A 27 13.08 -6.95 -22.93
C PRO A 27 12.48 -5.82 -22.08
N ARG A 28 11.18 -5.53 -22.22
CA ARG A 28 10.47 -4.45 -21.52
C ARG A 28 9.72 -4.94 -20.28
N LEU A 29 9.10 -6.12 -20.37
CA LEU A 29 8.24 -6.70 -19.34
C LEU A 29 8.86 -7.96 -18.69
N GLY A 30 10.06 -8.35 -19.11
CA GLY A 30 10.85 -9.36 -18.41
C GLY A 30 11.42 -8.79 -17.11
N VAL A 31 11.27 -9.55 -16.02
CA VAL A 31 11.74 -9.18 -14.69
C VAL A 31 12.88 -10.09 -14.27
N ASP A 32 13.96 -9.51 -13.73
CA ASP A 32 15.09 -10.29 -13.20
C ASP A 32 14.63 -11.14 -12.01
N PRO A 33 15.00 -12.44 -11.92
CA PRO A 33 14.65 -13.28 -10.77
C PRO A 33 15.08 -12.69 -9.42
N ARG A 34 16.19 -11.94 -9.36
CA ARG A 34 16.67 -11.28 -8.14
C ARG A 34 15.77 -10.12 -7.74
N ALA A 35 15.19 -9.41 -8.71
CA ALA A 35 14.17 -8.39 -8.43
C ALA A 35 12.91 -9.00 -7.81
N LEU A 36 12.47 -10.19 -8.26
CA LEU A 36 11.35 -10.92 -7.65
C LEU A 36 11.67 -11.37 -6.22
N GLY A 37 12.89 -11.85 -5.98
CA GLY A 37 13.38 -12.18 -4.65
C GLY A 37 13.43 -10.96 -3.72
N ALA A 38 13.97 -9.84 -4.20
CA ALA A 38 14.01 -8.58 -3.46
C ALA A 38 12.61 -8.06 -3.14
N PHE A 39 11.71 -8.08 -4.14
CA PHE A 39 10.30 -7.70 -3.97
C PHE A 39 9.66 -8.50 -2.83
N ARG A 40 9.78 -9.83 -2.84
CA ARG A 40 9.27 -10.70 -1.77
C ARG A 40 9.85 -10.33 -0.40
N ILE A 41 11.16 -10.12 -0.30
CA ILE A 41 11.83 -9.75 0.95
C ILE A 41 11.27 -8.42 1.46
N VAL A 42 11.15 -7.42 0.60
CA VAL A 42 10.61 -6.11 0.98
C VAL A 42 9.14 -6.23 1.41
N LEU A 43 8.30 -6.99 0.72
CA LEU A 43 6.91 -7.22 1.16
C LEU A 43 6.85 -7.86 2.55
N GLY A 44 7.63 -8.91 2.81
CA GLY A 44 7.69 -9.56 4.12
C GLY A 44 8.21 -8.62 5.21
N ALA A 45 9.21 -7.80 4.90
CA ALA A 45 9.77 -6.82 5.83
C ALA A 45 8.76 -5.71 6.16
N LEU A 46 8.03 -5.22 5.15
CA LEU A 46 7.00 -4.20 5.34
C LEU A 46 5.85 -4.70 6.22
N LEU A 47 5.38 -5.93 5.99
CA LEU A 47 4.36 -6.53 6.85
C LEU A 47 4.82 -6.67 8.30
N LEU A 48 6.06 -7.10 8.52
CA LEU A 48 6.62 -7.20 9.87
C LEU A 48 6.78 -5.84 10.53
N ALA A 49 7.27 -4.84 9.78
CA ALA A 49 7.46 -3.50 10.30
C ALA A 49 6.12 -2.80 10.60
N ASP A 50 5.13 -2.86 9.70
CA ASP A 50 3.78 -2.36 9.94
C ASP A 50 3.18 -3.00 11.18
N MET A 51 3.26 -4.33 11.29
CA MET A 51 2.75 -5.06 12.45
C MET A 51 3.45 -4.64 13.75
N ALA A 52 4.77 -4.67 13.78
CA ALA A 52 5.55 -4.45 14.99
C ALA A 52 5.49 -2.99 15.49
N PHE A 53 5.56 -2.02 14.58
CA PHE A 53 5.70 -0.60 14.94
C PHE A 53 4.38 0.18 14.92
N LEU A 54 3.39 -0.25 14.13
CA LEU A 54 2.12 0.47 14.01
C LEU A 54 0.98 -0.31 14.65
N ARG A 55 0.75 -1.55 14.23
CA ARG A 55 -0.48 -2.29 14.57
C ARG A 55 -0.45 -2.85 15.99
N VAL A 56 0.66 -3.47 16.42
CA VAL A 56 0.77 -4.07 17.76
C VAL A 56 0.60 -3.04 18.88
N PRO A 57 1.25 -1.85 18.85
CA PRO A 57 1.02 -0.82 19.86
C PRO A 57 -0.43 -0.32 19.91
N GLY A 58 -1.10 -0.27 18.75
CA GLY A 58 -2.50 0.16 18.64
C GLY A 58 -3.53 -0.97 18.71
N LEU A 59 -3.15 -2.17 19.15
CA LEU A 59 -4.00 -3.36 19.04
C LEU A 59 -5.33 -3.22 19.76
N VAL A 60 -5.31 -2.75 21.01
CA VAL A 60 -6.53 -2.54 21.81
C VAL A 60 -7.30 -1.36 21.20
N THR A 61 -6.69 -0.19 21.19
CA THR A 61 -7.31 1.06 20.73
C THR A 61 -8.02 0.96 19.37
N PHE A 62 -7.45 0.27 18.37
CA PHE A 62 -8.00 0.29 17.01
C PHE A 62 -8.67 -1.02 16.56
N TYR A 63 -8.49 -2.14 17.27
CA TYR A 63 -8.94 -3.45 16.79
C TYR A 63 -9.81 -4.24 17.79
N THR A 64 -10.03 -3.76 19.02
CA THR A 64 -10.88 -4.43 20.02
C THR A 64 -12.23 -3.74 20.21
N ASP A 65 -13.13 -4.38 20.96
CA ASP A 65 -14.41 -3.77 21.37
C ASP A 65 -14.23 -2.70 22.47
N ASP A 66 -13.08 -2.69 23.14
CA ASP A 66 -12.68 -1.65 24.12
C ASP A 66 -12.02 -0.43 23.46
N GLY A 67 -11.93 -0.40 22.13
CA GLY A 67 -11.24 0.64 21.36
C GLY A 67 -12.17 1.73 20.81
N VAL A 68 -11.61 2.63 20.00
CA VAL A 68 -12.32 3.76 19.36
C VAL A 68 -13.26 3.34 18.23
N PHE A 69 -13.20 2.07 17.80
CA PHE A 69 -14.04 1.54 16.72
C PHE A 69 -14.45 0.09 17.02
N PRO A 70 -15.42 -0.13 17.93
CA PRO A 70 -15.90 -1.45 18.31
C PRO A 70 -16.62 -2.13 17.16
N ARG A 71 -16.84 -3.45 17.25
CA ARG A 71 -17.46 -4.21 16.16
C ARG A 71 -18.92 -3.85 15.90
N SER A 72 -19.64 -3.32 16.90
CA SER A 72 -21.00 -2.79 16.72
C SER A 72 -20.99 -1.62 15.73
N ALA A 73 -20.11 -0.64 15.95
CA ALA A 73 -19.95 0.50 15.05
C ALA A 73 -19.52 0.05 13.65
N LEU A 74 -18.60 -0.93 13.54
CA LEU A 74 -18.24 -1.52 12.25
C LEU A 74 -19.45 -2.15 11.55
N ALA A 75 -20.29 -2.89 12.27
CA ALA A 75 -21.47 -3.55 11.69
C ALA A 75 -22.55 -2.56 11.25
N ASP A 76 -22.65 -1.41 11.92
CA ASP A 76 -23.60 -0.36 11.59
C ASP A 76 -23.15 0.44 10.35
N VAL A 77 -21.86 0.73 10.22
CA VAL A 77 -21.31 1.60 9.16
C VAL A 77 -20.84 0.80 7.94
N TYR A 78 -20.18 -0.34 8.17
CA TYR A 78 -19.61 -1.21 7.14
C TYR A 78 -20.07 -2.67 7.32
N PRO A 79 -21.37 -2.99 7.17
CA PRO A 79 -21.92 -4.32 7.41
C PRO A 79 -21.24 -5.42 6.58
N THR A 80 -20.81 -5.12 5.35
CA THR A 80 -20.13 -6.11 4.52
C THR A 80 -18.74 -6.44 5.07
N PHE A 81 -18.00 -5.42 5.50
CA PHE A 81 -16.68 -5.61 6.11
C PHE A 81 -16.76 -6.32 7.45
N ALA A 82 -17.78 -6.00 8.27
CA ALA A 82 -18.06 -6.72 9.51
C ALA A 82 -18.28 -8.22 9.26
N ALA A 83 -19.03 -8.58 8.22
CA ALA A 83 -19.31 -9.97 7.87
C ALA A 83 -18.09 -10.70 7.27
N ALA A 84 -17.26 -10.00 6.48
CA ALA A 84 -16.13 -10.60 5.78
C ALA A 84 -14.85 -10.71 6.64
N SER A 85 -14.70 -9.88 7.68
CA SER A 85 -13.47 -9.80 8.46
C SER A 85 -13.36 -10.92 9.52
N LEU A 86 -12.31 -11.75 9.40
CA LEU A 86 -11.86 -12.66 10.46
C LEU A 86 -11.54 -11.93 11.77
N HIS A 87 -10.95 -10.75 11.68
CA HIS A 87 -10.68 -9.87 12.82
C HIS A 87 -11.97 -9.32 13.45
N ALA A 88 -13.11 -9.30 12.75
CA ALA A 88 -14.41 -8.92 13.32
C ALA A 88 -15.16 -10.09 14.00
N VAL A 89 -14.65 -11.33 13.93
CA VAL A 89 -15.29 -12.48 14.61
C VAL A 89 -15.30 -12.30 16.13
N SER A 90 -14.30 -11.63 16.70
CA SER A 90 -14.23 -11.31 18.13
C SER A 90 -13.48 -10.00 18.35
N GLY A 91 -14.02 -9.14 19.22
CA GLY A 91 -13.35 -7.90 19.62
C GLY A 91 -12.47 -8.06 20.86
N ALA A 92 -12.24 -9.28 21.34
CA ALA A 92 -11.38 -9.51 22.50
C ALA A 92 -9.90 -9.35 22.13
N ALA A 93 -9.14 -8.65 22.98
CA ALA A 93 -7.71 -8.36 22.76
C ALA A 93 -6.87 -9.62 22.51
N TRP A 94 -7.14 -10.72 23.21
CA TRP A 94 -6.37 -11.96 23.04
C TRP A 94 -6.60 -12.63 21.67
N VAL A 95 -7.80 -12.50 21.08
CA VAL A 95 -8.10 -13.02 19.73
C VAL A 95 -7.35 -12.19 18.70
N GLN A 96 -7.38 -10.86 18.84
CA GLN A 96 -6.60 -9.96 17.98
C GLN A 96 -5.11 -10.27 18.09
N GLY A 97 -4.59 -10.43 19.29
CA GLY A 97 -3.18 -10.80 19.53
C GLY A 97 -2.79 -12.12 18.87
N MET A 98 -3.66 -13.13 18.92
CA MET A 98 -3.45 -14.40 18.23
C MET A 98 -3.39 -14.23 16.71
N LEU A 99 -4.35 -13.50 16.11
CA LEU A 99 -4.37 -13.25 14.67
C LEU A 99 -3.13 -12.44 14.22
N PHE A 100 -2.68 -11.47 15.02
CA PHE A 100 -1.47 -10.69 14.76
C PHE A 100 -0.22 -11.57 14.82
N ALA A 101 -0.15 -12.49 15.78
CA ALA A 101 0.95 -13.45 15.87
C ALA A 101 0.99 -14.37 14.63
N ILE A 102 -0.16 -14.88 14.18
CA ILE A 102 -0.25 -15.69 12.95
C ILE A 102 0.19 -14.87 11.73
N ALA A 103 -0.27 -13.63 11.62
CA ALA A 103 0.12 -12.72 10.55
C ALA A 103 1.63 -12.44 10.56
N GLY A 104 2.21 -12.20 11.73
CA GLY A 104 3.65 -12.02 11.93
C GLY A 104 4.46 -13.26 11.50
N VAL A 105 4.01 -14.47 11.87
CA VAL A 105 4.65 -15.71 11.43
C VAL A 105 4.55 -15.90 9.91
N ALA A 106 3.38 -15.63 9.32
CA ALA A 106 3.20 -15.68 7.87
C ALA A 106 4.11 -14.68 7.14
N ALA A 107 4.22 -13.44 7.66
CA ALA A 107 5.11 -12.42 7.12
C ALA A 107 6.59 -12.78 7.26
N ALA A 108 7.01 -13.38 8.38
CA ALA A 108 8.38 -13.88 8.55
C ALA A 108 8.69 -15.04 7.59
N CYS A 109 7.74 -15.95 7.40
CA CYS A 109 7.87 -17.03 6.42
C CYS A 109 7.93 -16.48 4.99
N LEU A 110 7.14 -15.45 4.66
CA LEU A 110 7.22 -14.74 3.39
C LEU A 110 8.57 -14.05 3.21
N LEU A 111 9.12 -13.39 4.23
CA LEU A 111 10.42 -12.70 4.24
C LEU A 111 11.59 -13.65 3.92
N VAL A 112 11.57 -14.88 4.43
CA VAL A 112 12.62 -15.88 4.16
C VAL A 112 12.30 -16.78 2.95
N GLY A 113 11.08 -16.69 2.43
CA GLY A 113 10.63 -17.50 1.29
C GLY A 113 10.38 -18.96 1.69
N TYR A 114 9.81 -19.17 2.87
CA TYR A 114 9.32 -20.48 3.31
C TYR A 114 7.82 -20.60 3.03
N ARG A 115 7.42 -21.71 2.41
CA ARG A 115 6.05 -21.96 1.92
C ARG A 115 5.48 -20.74 1.19
N THR A 116 6.26 -20.13 0.29
CA THR A 116 6.06 -18.75 -0.23
C THR A 116 4.62 -18.47 -0.65
N LYS A 117 3.97 -19.38 -1.39
CA LYS A 117 2.57 -19.20 -1.83
C LYS A 117 1.56 -19.25 -0.69
N LEU A 118 1.75 -20.14 0.28
CA LEU A 118 0.90 -20.23 1.46
C LEU A 118 1.10 -19.00 2.34
N SER A 119 2.36 -18.63 2.62
CA SER A 119 2.70 -17.46 3.43
C SER A 119 2.14 -16.18 2.83
N LEU A 120 2.25 -16.00 1.51
CA LEU A 120 1.67 -14.88 0.79
C LEU A 120 0.13 -14.87 0.86
N GLY A 121 -0.51 -16.03 0.67
CA GLY A 121 -1.98 -16.14 0.77
C GLY A 121 -2.50 -15.88 2.18
N LEU A 122 -1.82 -16.38 3.20
CA LEU A 122 -2.15 -16.09 4.61
C LEU A 122 -1.96 -14.60 4.93
N SER A 123 -0.84 -14.01 4.52
CA SER A 123 -0.60 -12.57 4.67
C SER A 123 -1.66 -11.73 3.95
N LEU A 124 -2.07 -12.11 2.74
CA LEU A 124 -3.14 -11.43 1.99
C LEU A 124 -4.47 -11.47 2.75
N VAL A 125 -4.91 -12.65 3.18
CA VAL A 125 -6.21 -12.83 3.86
C VAL A 125 -6.24 -12.11 5.20
N LEU A 126 -5.18 -12.23 6.00
CA LEU A 126 -5.10 -11.60 7.31
C LEU A 126 -5.00 -10.07 7.18
N LEU A 127 -4.24 -9.56 6.21
CA LEU A 127 -4.16 -8.11 5.96
C LEU A 127 -5.49 -7.54 5.45
N ALA A 128 -6.14 -8.20 4.48
CA ALA A 128 -7.47 -7.80 4.00
C ALA A 128 -8.48 -7.76 5.15
N SER A 129 -8.45 -8.79 6.01
CA SER A 129 -9.32 -8.86 7.17
C SER A 129 -9.01 -7.76 8.18
N LEU A 130 -7.73 -7.42 8.41
CA LEU A 130 -7.33 -6.35 9.31
C LEU A 130 -7.84 -4.99 8.82
N PHE A 131 -7.76 -4.73 7.52
CA PHE A 131 -8.28 -3.51 6.91
C PHE A 131 -9.80 -3.42 7.01
N ALA A 132 -10.50 -4.53 6.74
CA ALA A 132 -11.94 -4.60 6.91
C ALA A 132 -12.38 -4.45 8.38
N ARG A 133 -11.52 -4.76 9.36
CA ARG A 133 -11.85 -4.58 10.79
C ARG A 133 -11.90 -3.10 11.19
N ASN A 134 -11.07 -2.26 10.58
CA ASN A 134 -11.07 -0.82 10.84
C ASN A 134 -10.60 -0.05 9.59
N PRO A 135 -11.54 0.37 8.72
CA PRO A 135 -11.24 1.13 7.51
C PRO A 135 -10.58 2.49 7.80
N HIS A 136 -10.92 3.12 8.92
CA HIS A 136 -10.44 4.46 9.30
C HIS A 136 -8.93 4.54 9.56
N VAL A 137 -8.23 3.40 9.67
CA VAL A 137 -6.76 3.36 9.86
C VAL A 137 -6.00 2.79 8.66
N VAL A 138 -6.68 2.68 7.52
CA VAL A 138 -6.13 2.24 6.23
C VAL A 138 -5.64 3.45 5.45
N ASN A 139 -4.64 3.24 4.59
CA ASN A 139 -4.21 4.27 3.65
C ASN A 139 -3.92 3.72 2.25
N GLY A 140 -3.72 4.59 1.26
CA GLY A 140 -3.40 4.15 -0.11
C GLY A 140 -2.19 3.20 -0.22
N GLY A 141 -1.20 3.27 0.67
CA GLY A 141 -0.07 2.35 0.67
C GLY A 141 -0.44 0.93 1.12
N ASP A 142 -1.30 0.85 2.12
CA ASP A 142 -1.85 -0.40 2.65
C ASP A 142 -2.61 -1.15 1.56
N THR A 143 -3.42 -0.44 0.80
CA THR A 143 -4.18 -1.06 -0.28
C THR A 143 -3.24 -1.53 -1.42
N ILE A 144 -2.13 -0.82 -1.73
CA ILE A 144 -1.16 -1.27 -2.78
C ILE A 144 -0.45 -2.53 -2.33
N LEU A 145 -0.11 -2.59 -1.05
CA LEU A 145 0.46 -3.78 -0.45
C LEU A 145 -0.48 -4.98 -0.62
N LEU A 146 -1.79 -4.79 -0.42
CA LEU A 146 -2.80 -5.83 -0.63
C LEU A 146 -2.82 -6.33 -2.09
N THR A 147 -2.82 -5.41 -3.06
CA THR A 147 -2.78 -5.76 -4.48
C THR A 147 -1.48 -6.47 -4.85
N PHE A 148 -0.34 -6.06 -4.28
CA PHE A 148 0.94 -6.74 -4.49
C PHE A 148 0.98 -8.16 -3.91
N LEU A 149 0.38 -8.38 -2.73
CA LEU A 149 0.22 -9.72 -2.18
C LEU A 149 -0.69 -10.57 -3.06
N PHE A 150 -1.79 -10.01 -3.58
CA PHE A 150 -2.67 -10.72 -4.50
C PHE A 150 -1.95 -11.11 -5.80
N LEU A 151 -1.34 -10.14 -6.49
CA LEU A 151 -0.60 -10.39 -7.74
C LEU A 151 0.59 -11.33 -7.52
N GLY A 152 1.25 -11.24 -6.36
CA GLY A 152 2.31 -12.15 -5.93
C GLY A 152 1.90 -13.63 -5.91
N LEU A 153 0.61 -13.94 -5.73
CA LEU A 153 0.10 -15.32 -5.74
C LEU A 153 0.33 -16.00 -7.10
N PHE A 154 0.53 -15.22 -8.16
CA PHE A 154 0.74 -15.72 -9.51
C PHE A 154 2.22 -15.67 -9.94
N LEU A 155 3.08 -14.94 -9.21
CA LEU A 155 4.49 -14.70 -9.55
C LEU A 155 5.46 -15.74 -8.96
N PRO A 156 6.57 -16.11 -9.63
CA PRO A 156 7.57 -17.01 -9.08
C PRO A 156 8.49 -16.30 -8.07
N LEU A 157 7.95 -15.88 -6.93
CA LEU A 157 8.66 -15.15 -5.86
C LEU A 157 9.66 -16.01 -5.07
N ASP A 158 9.63 -17.33 -5.28
CA ASP A 158 10.54 -18.34 -4.72
C ASP A 158 11.80 -18.56 -5.57
N ALA A 159 11.96 -17.87 -6.70
CA ALA A 159 13.05 -18.11 -7.65
C ALA A 159 14.45 -17.70 -7.13
N ARG A 160 14.55 -16.74 -6.22
CA ARG A 160 15.82 -16.27 -5.64
C ARG A 160 15.69 -15.94 -4.15
N TRP A 161 16.78 -16.20 -3.42
CA TRP A 161 16.95 -15.92 -1.99
C TRP A 161 15.81 -16.49 -1.12
N SER A 162 15.29 -17.67 -1.49
CA SER A 162 14.12 -18.30 -0.89
C SER A 162 14.49 -19.67 -0.30
N LEU A 163 13.99 -20.00 0.90
CA LEU A 163 14.15 -21.34 1.49
C LEU A 163 13.42 -22.43 0.68
N ASP A 164 12.32 -22.06 0.03
CA ASP A 164 11.53 -22.91 -0.84
C ASP A 164 12.15 -23.18 -2.21
N ASP A 165 13.34 -22.65 -2.53
CA ASP A 165 13.91 -22.71 -3.87
C ASP A 165 13.95 -24.15 -4.43
N ARG A 166 12.93 -24.51 -5.21
CA ARG A 166 12.76 -25.83 -5.85
C ARG A 166 13.56 -25.91 -7.15
N ARG A 167 14.10 -24.77 -7.62
CA ARG A 167 14.82 -24.61 -8.86
C ARG A 167 16.09 -23.82 -8.56
N ARG A 168 17.08 -24.50 -7.99
CA ARG A 168 18.50 -24.10 -8.07
C ARG A 168 19.00 -24.12 -9.53
N SER A 169 18.24 -23.54 -10.46
CA SER A 169 18.73 -23.14 -11.75
C SER A 169 19.38 -21.79 -11.55
N ASP A 170 20.68 -21.74 -11.82
CA ASP A 170 21.48 -20.50 -11.91
C ASP A 170 21.07 -19.66 -13.15
N ASP A 171 19.78 -19.72 -13.51
CA ASP A 171 19.21 -19.11 -14.69
C ASP A 171 18.81 -17.67 -14.36
N ASP A 172 19.72 -16.74 -14.63
CA ASP A 172 19.51 -15.29 -14.51
C ASP A 172 18.65 -14.72 -15.65
N ARG A 173 18.09 -15.57 -16.54
CA ARG A 173 17.26 -15.06 -17.63
C ARG A 173 16.01 -14.38 -17.07
N PRO A 174 15.68 -13.16 -17.56
CA PRO A 174 14.48 -12.46 -17.13
C PRO A 174 13.22 -13.31 -17.32
N VAL A 175 12.41 -13.39 -16.26
CA VAL A 175 11.10 -14.04 -16.27
C VAL A 175 10.14 -13.12 -17.01
N TYR A 176 9.64 -13.59 -18.15
CA TYR A 176 8.62 -12.89 -18.93
C TYR A 176 7.39 -13.77 -19.02
N SER A 177 6.32 -13.33 -18.39
CA SER A 177 5.03 -14.01 -18.36
C SER A 177 3.88 -13.00 -18.33
N LEU A 178 2.65 -13.50 -18.44
CA LEU A 178 1.46 -12.63 -18.36
C LEU A 178 1.38 -11.95 -16.98
N GLU A 179 1.75 -12.68 -15.93
CA GLU A 179 1.72 -12.23 -14.54
C GLU A 179 2.72 -11.10 -14.29
N THR A 180 3.96 -11.23 -14.77
CA THR A 180 4.96 -10.16 -14.65
C THR A 180 4.56 -8.93 -15.47
N ALA A 181 3.98 -9.14 -16.65
CA ALA A 181 3.45 -8.05 -17.47
C ALA A 181 2.32 -7.30 -16.77
N ILE A 182 1.33 -8.02 -16.21
CA ILE A 182 0.21 -7.42 -15.47
C ILE A 182 0.73 -6.62 -14.28
N LEU A 183 1.65 -7.15 -13.47
CA LEU A 183 2.21 -6.42 -12.33
C LEU A 183 2.94 -5.14 -12.77
N CYS A 184 3.79 -5.20 -13.78
CA CYS A 184 4.50 -4.01 -14.28
C CYS A 184 3.54 -2.97 -14.85
N VAL A 185 2.56 -3.39 -15.65
CA VAL A 185 1.55 -2.48 -16.22
C VAL A 185 0.70 -1.87 -15.11
N HIS A 186 0.17 -2.68 -14.20
CA HIS A 186 -0.57 -2.22 -13.04
C HIS A 186 0.20 -1.14 -12.26
N PHE A 187 1.47 -1.39 -11.97
CA PHE A 187 2.30 -0.44 -11.24
C PHE A 187 2.50 0.88 -11.99
N VAL A 188 2.76 0.84 -13.30
CA VAL A 188 2.88 2.05 -14.12
C VAL A 188 1.55 2.78 -14.25
N THR A 189 0.42 2.05 -14.31
CA THR A 189 -0.92 2.65 -14.34
C THR A 189 -1.18 3.47 -13.08
N ILE A 190 -0.72 3.04 -11.90
CA ILE A 190 -0.84 3.83 -10.66
C ILE A 190 -0.20 5.21 -10.83
N TYR A 191 1.02 5.29 -11.35
CA TYR A 191 1.69 6.57 -11.59
C TYR A 191 1.03 7.39 -12.71
N ALA A 192 0.65 6.74 -13.81
CA ALA A 192 0.02 7.42 -14.94
C ALA A 192 -1.33 8.01 -14.53
N ALA A 193 -2.16 7.27 -13.80
CA ALA A 193 -3.42 7.77 -13.24
C ALA A 193 -3.17 8.94 -12.27
N SER A 194 -2.15 8.84 -11.40
CA SER A 194 -1.77 9.94 -10.52
C SER A 194 -1.37 11.21 -11.31
N ALA A 195 -0.65 11.06 -12.42
CA ALA A 195 -0.31 12.18 -13.31
C ALA A 195 -1.57 12.86 -13.86
N VAL A 196 -2.55 12.08 -14.33
CA VAL A 196 -3.82 12.63 -14.86
C VAL A 196 -4.57 13.41 -13.78
N HIS A 197 -4.67 12.90 -12.56
CA HIS A 197 -5.28 13.65 -11.44
C HIS A 197 -4.54 14.97 -11.16
N LYS A 198 -3.21 15.02 -11.33
CA LYS A 198 -2.44 16.27 -11.13
C LYS A 198 -2.70 17.28 -12.25
N PHE A 199 -2.97 16.82 -13.48
CA PHE A 199 -3.38 17.71 -14.58
C PHE A 199 -4.80 18.29 -14.41
N GLN A 200 -5.63 17.70 -13.55
CA GLN A 200 -6.98 18.20 -13.24
C GLN A 200 -7.00 19.22 -12.09
N SER A 201 -5.82 19.62 -11.56
CA SER A 201 -5.72 20.50 -10.39
C SER A 201 -4.92 21.77 -10.68
N GLU A 202 -5.53 22.92 -10.40
CA GLU A 202 -4.87 24.22 -10.53
C GLU A 202 -3.65 24.37 -9.60
N ALA A 203 -3.69 23.80 -8.40
CA ALA A 203 -2.58 23.87 -7.44
C ALA A 203 -1.33 23.15 -7.98
N TRP A 204 -1.50 21.98 -8.59
CA TRP A 204 -0.40 21.23 -9.20
C TRP A 204 0.14 21.90 -10.47
N LEU A 205 -0.76 22.44 -11.31
CA LEU A 205 -0.42 23.16 -12.54
C LEU A 205 0.19 24.55 -12.31
N SER A 206 -0.05 25.16 -11.15
CA SER A 206 0.56 26.45 -10.77
C SER A 206 1.91 26.30 -10.06
N GLY A 207 2.31 25.07 -9.70
CA GLY A 207 3.54 24.85 -8.94
C GLY A 207 3.39 24.96 -7.41
N THR A 208 2.18 25.22 -6.92
CA THR A 208 1.94 25.58 -5.51
C THR A 208 1.55 24.40 -4.63
N ALA A 209 1.14 23.26 -5.21
CA ALA A 209 0.61 22.13 -4.44
C ALA A 209 1.59 21.60 -3.39
N VAL A 210 2.85 21.32 -3.75
CA VAL A 210 3.83 20.82 -2.77
C VAL A 210 4.12 21.85 -1.68
N SER A 211 4.21 23.14 -2.02
CA SER A 211 4.39 24.19 -1.03
C SER A 211 3.21 24.29 -0.06
N ARG A 212 1.98 24.08 -0.54
CA ARG A 212 0.78 24.02 0.30
C ARG A 212 0.80 22.80 1.21
N ILE A 213 1.10 21.62 0.68
CA ILE A 213 1.18 20.37 1.46
C ILE A 213 2.19 20.50 2.61
N PHE A 214 3.35 21.12 2.37
CA PHE A 214 4.38 21.31 3.40
C PHE A 214 4.04 22.38 4.44
N ARG A 215 2.95 23.14 4.25
CA ARG A 215 2.37 24.03 5.28
C ARG A 215 1.29 23.35 6.11
N LEU A 216 0.81 22.19 5.67
CA LEU A 216 -0.09 21.36 6.47
C LEU A 216 0.77 20.55 7.43
N GLU A 217 0.93 21.08 8.64
CA GLU A 217 1.83 20.54 9.65
C GLU A 217 1.50 19.10 10.00
N GLU A 218 0.23 18.67 9.91
CA GLU A 218 -0.17 17.30 10.21
C GLU A 218 0.48 16.24 9.29
N TYR A 219 0.89 16.62 8.07
CA TYR A 219 1.44 15.70 7.07
C TYR A 219 2.98 15.65 7.02
N ILE A 220 3.69 16.54 7.72
CA ILE A 220 5.16 16.63 7.66
C ILE A 220 5.82 16.07 8.92
N VAL A 221 7.00 15.46 8.76
CA VAL A 221 7.79 14.89 9.86
C VAL A 221 9.28 14.95 9.54
N LEU A 222 10.14 14.72 10.54
CA LEU A 222 11.60 14.61 10.39
C LEU A 222 12.21 15.86 9.71
N LEU A 223 12.65 15.76 8.46
CA LEU A 223 13.24 16.87 7.70
C LEU A 223 12.18 17.78 7.06
N GLY A 224 10.90 17.41 7.17
CA GLY A 224 9.76 18.13 6.60
C GLY A 224 9.68 19.59 7.06
N PRO A 225 9.66 19.88 8.37
CA PRO A 225 9.59 21.27 8.87
C PRO A 225 10.73 22.16 8.35
N SER A 226 11.96 21.66 8.34
CA SER A 226 13.10 22.42 7.80
C SER A 226 13.01 22.62 6.28
N LEU A 227 12.46 21.66 5.53
CA LEU A 227 12.27 21.80 4.09
C LEU A 227 11.11 22.75 3.75
N ALA A 228 10.11 22.88 4.63
CA ALA A 228 8.96 23.75 4.46
C ALA A 228 9.35 25.24 4.31
N GLU A 229 10.48 25.65 4.91
CA GLU A 229 11.01 27.01 4.82
C GLU A 229 11.51 27.39 3.40
N PHE A 230 11.78 26.41 2.53
CA PHE A 230 12.37 26.63 1.21
C PHE A 230 11.33 26.57 0.07
N GLY A 231 10.44 27.56 0.02
CA GLY A 231 9.34 27.62 -0.98
C GLY A 231 9.78 27.39 -2.44
N THR A 232 10.89 27.99 -2.88
CA THR A 232 11.41 27.79 -4.26
C THR A 232 11.82 26.34 -4.53
N VAL A 233 12.38 25.66 -3.52
CA VAL A 233 12.75 24.24 -3.63
C VAL A 233 11.49 23.38 -3.71
N LEU A 234 10.47 23.67 -2.91
CA LEU A 234 9.18 22.96 -2.94
C LEU A 234 8.48 23.12 -4.30
N THR A 235 8.49 24.31 -4.88
CA THR A 235 7.98 24.54 -6.25
C THR A 235 8.76 23.74 -7.28
N ALA A 236 10.09 23.66 -7.16
CA ALA A 236 10.89 22.81 -8.05
C ALA A 236 10.56 21.32 -7.88
N ILE A 237 10.38 20.86 -6.63
CA ILE A 237 9.95 19.48 -6.32
C ILE A 237 8.57 19.20 -6.92
N ASN A 238 7.63 20.14 -6.86
CA ASN A 238 6.31 20.01 -7.50
C ASN A 238 6.44 19.68 -8.99
N TRP A 239 7.17 20.50 -9.73
CA TRP A 239 7.36 20.32 -11.16
C TRP A 239 8.13 19.05 -11.50
N LEU A 240 9.15 18.73 -10.70
CA LEU A 240 9.90 17.47 -10.83
C LEU A 240 8.97 16.26 -10.65
N TRP A 241 8.12 16.27 -9.62
CA TRP A 241 7.18 15.19 -9.34
C TRP A 241 6.16 14.99 -10.45
N VAL A 242 5.50 16.07 -10.91
CA VAL A 242 4.55 16.03 -12.03
C VAL A 242 5.22 15.51 -13.30
N THR A 243 6.44 15.96 -13.58
CA THR A 243 7.23 15.47 -14.73
C THR A 243 7.53 13.99 -14.62
N MET A 244 8.00 13.53 -13.45
CA MET A 244 8.30 12.12 -13.19
C MET A 244 7.07 11.23 -13.39
N LEU A 245 5.93 11.61 -12.81
CA LEU A 245 4.67 10.89 -12.99
C LEU A 245 4.28 10.81 -14.47
N SER A 246 4.42 11.91 -15.22
CA SER A 246 4.11 11.99 -16.65
C SER A 246 4.99 11.08 -17.51
N VAL A 247 6.26 10.92 -17.14
CA VAL A 247 7.19 10.03 -17.86
C VAL A 247 7.19 8.59 -17.32
N SER A 248 6.36 8.26 -16.34
CA SER A 248 6.27 6.91 -15.78
C SER A 248 6.02 5.79 -16.82
N PRO A 249 5.33 5.99 -17.96
CA PRO A 249 5.24 4.95 -19.00
C PRO A 249 6.60 4.50 -19.55
N PHE A 250 7.63 5.35 -19.49
CA PHE A 250 8.99 5.00 -19.89
C PHE A 250 9.65 3.96 -18.98
N LEU A 251 9.11 3.68 -17.78
CA LEU A 251 9.52 2.53 -16.98
C LEU A 251 9.33 1.21 -17.75
N ILE A 252 8.30 1.10 -18.59
CA ILE A 252 8.07 -0.05 -19.48
C ILE A 252 8.69 0.19 -20.86
N LEU A 253 8.53 1.38 -21.44
CA LEU A 253 8.94 1.62 -22.83
C LEU A 253 10.47 1.62 -23.01
N SER A 254 11.21 2.06 -22.00
CA SER A 254 12.67 2.09 -22.00
C SER A 254 13.30 0.81 -21.45
N THR A 255 14.57 0.57 -21.79
CA THR A 255 15.36 -0.57 -21.29
C THR A 255 16.77 -0.12 -20.89
N GLY A 256 17.47 -0.90 -20.08
CA GLY A 256 18.86 -0.62 -19.68
C GLY A 256 19.01 0.65 -18.82
N ARG A 257 19.99 1.49 -19.17
CA ARG A 257 20.37 2.69 -18.40
C ARG A 257 19.24 3.72 -18.22
N PRO A 258 18.46 4.14 -19.25
CA PRO A 258 17.38 5.11 -19.05
C PRO A 258 16.31 4.59 -18.10
N ARG A 259 15.91 3.31 -18.21
CA ARG A 259 14.97 2.68 -17.26
C ARG A 259 15.53 2.67 -15.84
N THR A 260 16.82 2.35 -15.69
CA THR A 260 17.51 2.34 -14.38
C THR A 260 17.53 3.72 -13.76
N ALA A 261 17.88 4.76 -14.53
CA ALA A 261 17.92 6.14 -14.04
C ALA A 261 16.53 6.62 -13.61
N LEU A 262 15.50 6.31 -14.39
CA LEU A 262 14.12 6.67 -14.05
C LEU A 262 13.63 5.92 -12.80
N ALA A 263 13.85 4.61 -12.71
CA ALA A 263 13.49 3.83 -11.53
C ALA A 263 14.23 4.33 -10.27
N ALA A 264 15.53 4.63 -10.38
CA ALA A 264 16.32 5.20 -9.29
C ALA A 264 15.82 6.59 -8.88
N ALA A 265 15.44 7.45 -9.83
CA ALA A 265 14.85 8.76 -9.52
C ALA A 265 13.56 8.62 -8.71
N PHE A 266 12.67 7.69 -9.09
CA PHE A 266 11.47 7.37 -8.31
C PHE A 266 11.79 6.83 -6.92
N VAL A 267 12.78 5.93 -6.79
CA VAL A 267 13.22 5.44 -5.47
C VAL A 267 13.70 6.61 -4.61
N CYS A 268 14.53 7.51 -5.15
CA CYS A 268 14.99 8.69 -4.43
C CYS A 268 13.82 9.61 -4.02
N ALA A 269 12.84 9.83 -4.89
CA ALA A 269 11.66 10.64 -4.56
C ALA A 269 10.84 10.01 -3.41
N HIS A 270 10.64 8.69 -3.42
CA HIS A 270 9.95 7.99 -2.33
C HIS A 270 10.74 7.98 -1.02
N LEU A 271 12.06 7.82 -1.07
CA LEU A 271 12.90 7.99 0.12
C LEU A 271 12.85 9.44 0.64
N GLY A 272 12.79 10.43 -0.25
CA GLY A 272 12.60 11.83 0.09
C GLY A 272 11.25 12.09 0.79
N MET A 273 10.16 11.49 0.29
CA MET A 273 8.85 11.53 0.94
C MET A 273 8.88 10.82 2.31
N ALA A 274 9.53 9.65 2.43
CA ALA A 274 9.66 8.97 3.72
C ALA A 274 10.46 9.78 4.76
N ALA A 275 11.39 10.63 4.31
CA ALA A 275 12.21 11.47 5.17
C ALA A 275 11.57 12.83 5.51
N THR A 276 10.45 13.20 4.87
CA THR A 276 9.82 14.53 5.03
C THR A 276 8.33 14.48 5.36
N MET A 277 7.63 13.38 5.06
CA MET A 277 6.17 13.28 5.15
C MET A 277 5.71 12.03 5.90
N ARG A 278 4.58 12.15 6.62
CA ARG A 278 3.98 11.08 7.44
C ARG A 278 3.07 10.15 6.63
N LEU A 279 3.61 9.51 5.59
CA LEU A 279 2.82 8.64 4.69
C LEU A 279 2.74 7.16 5.14
N GLY A 280 3.35 6.81 6.27
CA GLY A 280 3.43 5.44 6.77
C GLY A 280 4.18 4.52 5.80
N ALA A 281 3.62 3.33 5.52
CA ALA A 281 4.25 2.33 4.67
C ALA A 281 4.31 2.69 3.17
N PHE A 282 3.53 3.69 2.72
CA PHE A 282 3.32 3.99 1.29
C PHE A 282 4.62 4.14 0.48
N PRO A 283 5.60 4.98 0.85
CA PRO A 283 6.79 5.17 0.02
C PRO A 283 7.60 3.88 -0.14
N PHE A 284 7.63 3.03 0.90
CA PHE A 284 8.37 1.78 0.87
C PHE A 284 7.64 0.69 0.05
N VAL A 285 6.32 0.67 0.08
CA VAL A 285 5.52 -0.18 -0.82
C VAL A 285 5.80 0.21 -2.28
N MET A 286 5.83 1.50 -2.59
CA MET A 286 6.17 1.97 -3.94
C MET A 286 7.61 1.61 -4.34
N ILE A 287 8.56 1.69 -3.42
CA ILE A 287 9.93 1.20 -3.63
C ILE A 287 9.94 -0.28 -3.95
N ALA A 288 9.16 -1.12 -3.26
CA ALA A 288 9.05 -2.55 -3.57
C ALA A 288 8.68 -2.77 -5.05
N GLY A 289 7.64 -2.10 -5.53
CA GLY A 289 7.22 -2.17 -6.94
C GLY A 289 8.29 -1.69 -7.92
N LEU A 290 9.04 -0.64 -7.57
CA LEU A 290 10.14 -0.11 -8.40
C LEU A 290 11.31 -1.08 -8.55
N LEU A 291 11.55 -1.97 -7.57
CA LEU A 291 12.62 -2.98 -7.66
C LEU A 291 12.47 -3.86 -8.91
N LEU A 292 11.25 -4.11 -9.36
CA LEU A 292 10.92 -4.92 -10.53
C LEU A 292 11.42 -4.32 -11.84
N PHE A 293 11.79 -3.04 -11.85
CA PHE A 293 12.24 -2.31 -13.03
C PHE A 293 13.77 -2.22 -13.16
N PHE A 294 14.53 -2.70 -12.17
CA PHE A 294 15.99 -2.70 -12.26
C PHE A 294 16.51 -3.90 -13.08
N PRO A 295 17.36 -3.66 -14.08
CA PRO A 295 17.90 -4.72 -14.94
C PRO A 295 19.07 -5.48 -14.28
N ALA A 296 19.43 -6.64 -14.84
CA ALA A 296 20.50 -7.51 -14.35
C ALA A 296 21.81 -6.81 -13.94
N PRO A 297 22.38 -5.84 -14.72
CA PRO A 297 23.64 -5.20 -14.33
C PRO A 297 23.60 -4.45 -13.00
N VAL A 298 22.42 -4.06 -12.51
CA VAL A 298 22.25 -3.43 -11.20
C VAL A 298 22.34 -4.48 -10.10
N TRP A 299 21.68 -5.63 -10.31
CA TRP A 299 21.71 -6.76 -9.39
C TRP A 299 23.09 -7.41 -9.32
N ASP A 300 23.79 -7.54 -10.45
CA ASP A 300 25.16 -8.06 -10.51
C ASP A 300 26.08 -7.24 -9.60
N ARG A 301 26.03 -5.90 -9.72
CA ARG A 301 26.80 -4.98 -8.87
C ARG A 301 26.41 -5.07 -7.41
N LEU A 302 25.13 -5.24 -7.10
CA LEU A 302 24.67 -5.38 -5.72
C LEU A 302 25.21 -6.66 -5.09
N GLU A 303 25.23 -7.77 -5.84
CA GLU A 303 25.81 -9.03 -5.39
C GLU A 303 27.34 -8.93 -5.21
N GLU A 304 28.04 -8.20 -6.08
CA GLU A 304 29.47 -7.90 -5.91
C GLU A 304 29.74 -7.08 -4.63
N ILE A 305 28.98 -5.99 -4.42
CA ILE A 305 29.12 -5.13 -3.23
C ILE A 305 28.82 -5.92 -1.95
N THR A 306 27.75 -6.70 -1.93
CA THR A 306 27.38 -7.51 -0.74
C THR A 306 28.41 -8.60 -0.46
N ALA A 307 29.02 -9.20 -1.48
CA ALA A 307 30.12 -10.15 -1.32
C ALA A 307 31.38 -9.50 -0.72
N LEU A 308 31.64 -8.23 -1.01
CA LEU A 308 32.75 -7.45 -0.45
C LEU A 308 32.50 -7.06 1.01
N VAL A 309 31.29 -6.59 1.32
CA VAL A 309 30.93 -6.07 2.66
C VAL A 309 30.64 -7.18 3.66
N ALA A 310 30.10 -8.31 3.21
CA ALA A 310 29.68 -9.40 4.09
C ALA A 310 30.14 -10.78 3.55
N PRO A 311 31.45 -11.06 3.53
CA PRO A 311 31.99 -12.31 2.97
C PRO A 311 31.43 -13.57 3.65
N GLY A 312 31.00 -13.46 4.91
CA GLY A 312 30.37 -14.54 5.68
C GLY A 312 28.92 -14.86 5.32
N VAL A 313 28.19 -13.98 4.62
CA VAL A 313 26.78 -14.22 4.23
C VAL A 313 26.68 -15.29 3.14
N ARG A 314 27.63 -15.34 2.21
CA ARG A 314 27.74 -16.43 1.22
C ARG A 314 28.15 -17.77 1.85
N GLN A 315 28.95 -17.75 2.91
CA GLN A 315 29.42 -18.98 3.60
C GLN A 315 28.43 -19.53 4.64
N ARG A 316 27.47 -18.73 5.13
CA ARG A 316 26.53 -19.11 6.21
C ARG A 316 25.11 -19.46 5.75
N LEU A 317 24.80 -19.39 4.46
CA LEU A 317 23.62 -20.09 3.91
C LEU A 317 23.91 -21.59 3.99
N PRO A 318 23.29 -22.35 4.91
CA PRO A 318 23.63 -23.75 5.08
C PRO A 318 23.32 -24.49 3.77
N ALA A 319 24.29 -25.23 3.27
CA ALA A 319 24.08 -26.26 2.25
C ALA A 319 23.20 -27.42 2.76
N SER A 320 22.64 -27.33 3.97
CA SER A 320 21.93 -28.41 4.64
C SER A 320 20.80 -27.88 5.54
N ILE A 321 19.66 -27.55 4.95
CA ILE A 321 18.39 -27.97 5.53
C ILE A 321 17.78 -28.93 4.50
N ARG A 322 18.30 -30.16 4.50
CA ARG A 322 17.56 -31.29 3.95
C ARG A 322 16.42 -31.50 4.94
N VAL A 323 15.26 -30.88 4.67
CA VAL A 323 14.02 -31.41 5.23
C VAL A 323 13.90 -32.80 4.60
N ASP A 324 14.25 -33.82 5.37
CA ASP A 324 14.07 -35.20 4.96
C ASP A 324 12.61 -35.36 4.54
N ARG A 325 12.40 -35.53 3.23
CA ARG A 325 11.14 -36.04 2.73
C ARG A 325 11.01 -37.44 3.28
N ILE A 326 10.04 -37.62 4.16
CA ILE A 326 9.45 -38.93 4.40
C ILE A 326 8.79 -39.36 3.08
N GLY A 327 9.50 -40.24 2.36
CA GLY A 327 8.97 -41.26 1.46
C GLY A 327 8.13 -40.82 0.26
N GLU A 328 8.78 -40.52 -0.88
CA GLU A 328 8.26 -40.89 -2.20
C GLU A 328 9.43 -41.23 -3.13
N THR A 329 9.91 -42.47 -3.06
CA THR A 329 10.65 -43.11 -4.14
C THR A 329 9.67 -43.42 -5.28
N GLY A 330 9.45 -42.46 -6.17
CA GLY A 330 8.80 -42.72 -7.47
C GLY A 330 9.86 -43.12 -8.51
N PRO A 331 9.66 -44.18 -9.31
CA PRO A 331 10.65 -44.63 -10.28
C PRO A 331 10.82 -43.62 -11.42
N LEU A 332 12.07 -43.51 -11.92
CA LEU A 332 12.44 -42.81 -13.15
C LEU A 332 11.56 -43.31 -14.30
N LEU A 333 10.69 -42.45 -14.84
CA LEU A 333 9.94 -42.72 -16.06
C LEU A 333 10.49 -41.90 -17.23
N PRO A 334 10.54 -42.47 -18.46
CA PRO A 334 11.09 -41.82 -19.63
C PRO A 334 10.15 -40.75 -20.19
N GLU A 335 10.74 -39.81 -20.95
CA GLU A 335 10.04 -38.79 -21.73
C GLU A 335 9.02 -39.40 -22.69
N SER A 336 7.72 -39.13 -22.47
CA SER A 336 6.69 -39.27 -23.51
C SER A 336 5.44 -38.42 -23.24
N SER A 337 5.25 -37.39 -24.09
CA SER A 337 4.01 -36.71 -24.53
C SER A 337 3.03 -36.00 -23.56
N PRO A 338 2.32 -34.96 -24.05
CA PRO A 338 1.66 -33.95 -23.21
C PRO A 338 0.18 -34.29 -22.96
N HIS A 339 -0.11 -34.93 -21.84
CA HIS A 339 -1.45 -34.91 -21.27
C HIS A 339 -1.42 -34.13 -19.96
N VAL A 340 -1.59 -32.81 -20.07
CA VAL A 340 -1.94 -31.99 -18.91
C VAL A 340 -3.34 -32.45 -18.48
N PRO A 341 -3.53 -32.97 -17.25
CA PRO A 341 -4.84 -33.42 -16.79
C PRO A 341 -5.88 -32.32 -16.97
N ARG A 342 -7.09 -32.64 -17.46
CA ARG A 342 -8.17 -31.65 -17.67
C ARG A 342 -8.42 -30.76 -16.45
N VAL A 343 -8.24 -31.32 -15.25
CA VAL A 343 -8.32 -30.61 -13.96
C VAL A 343 -7.24 -29.53 -13.83
N ARG A 344 -5.97 -29.83 -14.16
CA ARG A 344 -4.87 -28.85 -14.14
C ARG A 344 -5.07 -27.74 -15.17
N ARG A 345 -5.60 -28.09 -16.34
CA ARG A 345 -5.96 -27.09 -17.36
C ARG A 345 -7.11 -26.20 -16.89
N GLY A 346 -8.13 -26.77 -16.25
CA GLY A 346 -9.25 -26.02 -15.67
C GLY A 346 -8.81 -25.06 -14.58
N ILE A 347 -7.95 -25.51 -13.65
CA ILE A 347 -7.36 -24.65 -12.61
C ILE A 347 -6.56 -23.51 -13.24
N TRP A 348 -5.69 -23.81 -14.21
CA TRP A 348 -4.90 -22.76 -14.88
C TRP A 348 -5.77 -21.73 -15.60
N VAL A 349 -6.77 -22.18 -16.38
CA VAL A 349 -7.70 -21.27 -17.06
C VAL A 349 -8.48 -20.42 -16.04
N GLY A 350 -8.97 -21.03 -14.96
CA GLY A 350 -9.67 -20.31 -13.89
C GLY A 350 -8.78 -19.29 -13.19
N SER A 351 -7.54 -19.65 -12.87
CA SER A 351 -6.56 -18.73 -12.27
C SER A 351 -6.20 -17.57 -13.19
N THR A 352 -5.98 -17.83 -14.48
CA THR A 352 -5.72 -16.77 -15.47
C THR A 352 -6.96 -15.87 -15.65
N ALA A 353 -8.16 -16.44 -15.70
CA ALA A 353 -9.39 -15.66 -15.80
C ALA A 353 -9.61 -14.79 -14.55
N LEU A 354 -9.33 -15.31 -13.35
CA LEU A 354 -9.38 -14.54 -12.11
C LEU A 354 -8.38 -13.38 -12.13
N LEU A 355 -7.12 -13.64 -12.49
CA LEU A 355 -6.08 -12.61 -12.55
C LEU A 355 -6.44 -11.50 -13.55
N VAL A 356 -6.89 -11.87 -14.75
CA VAL A 356 -7.31 -10.91 -15.78
C VAL A 356 -8.57 -10.17 -15.35
N GLY A 357 -9.55 -10.85 -14.77
CA GLY A 357 -10.79 -10.25 -14.29
C GLY A 357 -10.55 -9.21 -13.20
N VAL A 358 -9.72 -9.53 -12.20
CA VAL A 358 -9.33 -8.58 -11.14
C VAL A 358 -8.52 -7.42 -11.74
N PHE A 359 -7.59 -7.69 -12.65
CA PHE A 359 -6.84 -6.62 -13.29
C PHE A 359 -7.74 -5.67 -14.10
N VAL A 360 -8.71 -6.21 -14.84
CA VAL A 360 -9.71 -5.41 -15.56
C VAL A 360 -10.56 -4.60 -14.58
N ALA A 361 -11.02 -5.19 -13.47
CA ALA A 361 -11.77 -4.48 -12.45
C ALA A 361 -10.96 -3.30 -11.87
N ILE A 362 -9.67 -3.50 -11.58
CA ILE A 362 -8.76 -2.42 -11.15
C ILE A 362 -8.66 -1.33 -12.22
N LEU A 363 -8.51 -1.69 -13.50
CA LEU A 363 -8.46 -0.69 -14.58
C LEU A 363 -9.77 0.08 -14.74
N CYS A 364 -10.92 -0.60 -14.60
CA CYS A 364 -12.23 0.03 -14.60
C CYS A 364 -12.39 0.99 -13.43
N TRP A 365 -12.01 0.59 -12.22
CA TRP A 365 -11.98 1.44 -11.03
C TRP A 365 -11.12 2.70 -11.27
N GLN A 366 -9.93 2.54 -11.86
CA GLN A 366 -9.06 3.68 -12.19
C GLN A 366 -9.68 4.59 -13.26
N ALA A 367 -10.40 4.04 -14.23
CA ALA A 367 -11.10 4.85 -15.23
C ALA A 367 -12.29 5.60 -14.63
N ALA A 368 -13.03 4.98 -13.71
CA ALA A 368 -14.12 5.60 -12.96
C ALA A 368 -13.60 6.72 -12.06
N SER A 369 -12.52 6.50 -11.31
CA SER A 369 -11.90 7.54 -10.46
C SER A 369 -11.41 8.76 -11.26
N LEU A 370 -11.09 8.57 -12.54
CA LEU A 370 -10.70 9.65 -13.45
C LEU A 370 -11.89 10.39 -14.09
N GLY A 371 -13.13 9.98 -13.78
CA GLY A 371 -14.35 10.51 -14.40
C GLY A 371 -14.53 10.11 -15.87
N ILE A 372 -13.85 9.05 -16.33
CA ILE A 372 -13.87 8.58 -17.73
C ILE A 372 -14.98 7.54 -17.96
N ALA A 373 -15.41 6.84 -16.91
CA ALA A 373 -16.47 5.83 -16.95
C ALA A 373 -17.51 6.10 -15.85
N GLU A 374 -18.77 5.76 -16.11
CA GLU A 374 -19.82 5.73 -15.08
C GLU A 374 -19.54 4.58 -14.10
N ASP A 375 -19.58 4.87 -12.80
CA ASP A 375 -19.46 3.83 -11.76
C ASP A 375 -20.60 2.83 -11.93
N SER A 376 -20.22 1.59 -12.26
CA SER A 376 -21.15 0.51 -12.61
C SER A 376 -21.18 -0.60 -11.55
N THR A 377 -20.57 -0.38 -10.38
CA THR A 377 -20.54 -1.32 -9.26
C THR A 377 -21.79 -1.13 -8.39
N PRO A 378 -22.58 -2.17 -8.11
CA PRO A 378 -23.79 -2.02 -7.29
C PRO A 378 -23.48 -2.10 -5.78
N ASP A 379 -24.13 -1.25 -4.99
CA ASP A 379 -24.29 -1.21 -3.50
C ASP A 379 -23.03 -1.27 -2.60
N LEU A 380 -21.84 -1.56 -3.13
CA LEU A 380 -20.56 -1.54 -2.41
C LEU A 380 -19.82 -0.19 -2.55
N ASP A 381 -20.40 0.76 -3.27
CA ASP A 381 -19.73 2.00 -3.68
C ASP A 381 -19.32 2.87 -2.50
N GLY A 382 -20.18 3.04 -1.48
CA GLY A 382 -19.86 3.88 -0.32
C GLY A 382 -18.73 3.31 0.54
N GLU A 383 -18.74 2.00 0.81
CA GLU A 383 -17.72 1.37 1.65
C GLU A 383 -16.34 1.31 0.96
N LEU A 384 -16.32 1.17 -0.36
CA LEU A 384 -15.08 1.07 -1.14
C LEU A 384 -14.55 2.44 -1.58
N SER A 385 -15.40 3.46 -1.73
CA SER A 385 -14.97 4.83 -2.06
C SER A 385 -14.15 5.47 -0.95
N ASP A 386 -14.46 5.15 0.30
CA ASP A 386 -13.72 5.63 1.48
C ASP A 386 -12.29 5.08 1.51
N VAL A 387 -12.06 3.89 0.94
CA VAL A 387 -10.74 3.25 0.84
C VAL A 387 -10.06 3.63 -0.49
N SER A 388 -9.92 4.93 -0.73
CA SER A 388 -9.27 5.45 -1.92
C SER A 388 -7.74 5.59 -1.76
N TRP A 389 -7.06 5.64 -2.90
CA TRP A 389 -5.60 5.62 -3.02
C TRP A 389 -5.05 7.00 -3.39
N SER A 390 -5.95 7.95 -3.57
CA SER A 390 -5.74 9.29 -4.11
C SER A 390 -5.25 10.25 -3.03
N PHE A 391 -4.02 10.03 -2.56
CA PHE A 391 -3.36 11.01 -1.70
C PHE A 391 -3.14 12.34 -2.45
N PHE A 392 -3.62 13.43 -1.87
CA PHE A 392 -3.49 14.80 -2.40
C PHE A 392 -4.03 14.96 -3.83
N ALA A 393 -5.06 14.20 -4.20
CA ALA A 393 -5.62 14.15 -5.54
C ALA A 393 -7.15 14.31 -5.51
N PRO A 394 -7.76 15.01 -6.50
CA PRO A 394 -7.08 15.81 -7.52
C PRO A 394 -6.37 17.02 -6.89
N ASN A 395 -6.98 17.64 -5.87
CA ASN A 395 -6.39 18.77 -5.15
C ASN A 395 -5.74 18.30 -3.83
N PRO A 396 -4.61 18.90 -3.42
CA PRO A 396 -4.16 18.77 -2.04
C PRO A 396 -5.18 19.44 -1.09
N PRO A 397 -5.29 19.00 0.17
CA PRO A 397 -6.05 19.74 1.17
C PRO A 397 -5.58 21.19 1.24
N ASP A 398 -6.53 22.08 1.49
CA ASP A 398 -6.37 23.53 1.63
C ASP A 398 -6.74 24.01 3.03
N THR A 399 -6.91 23.07 3.96
CA THR A 399 -7.33 23.30 5.34
C THR A 399 -6.44 22.45 6.24
N SER A 400 -5.82 23.10 7.23
CA SER A 400 -5.20 22.44 8.38
C SER A 400 -6.30 22.04 9.34
N SER A 401 -6.15 20.88 9.99
CA SER A 401 -7.16 20.36 10.92
C SER A 401 -6.56 19.70 12.15
N TRP A 402 -7.23 19.88 13.29
CA TRP A 402 -6.89 19.24 14.56
C TRP A 402 -8.16 18.96 15.37
N TYR A 403 -7.99 18.19 16.44
CA TYR A 403 -9.05 17.84 17.37
C TYR A 403 -8.80 18.50 18.73
N ALA A 404 -9.88 18.98 19.35
CA ALA A 404 -9.90 19.32 20.76
C ALA A 404 -10.92 18.39 21.45
N VAL A 405 -10.54 17.78 22.56
CA VAL A 405 -11.39 16.85 23.30
C VAL A 405 -11.66 17.45 24.66
N GLU A 406 -12.80 18.13 24.79
CA GLU A 406 -13.20 18.74 26.04
C GLU A 406 -13.84 17.68 26.95
N ALA A 407 -13.36 17.56 28.18
CA ALA A 407 -13.97 16.74 29.22
C ALA A 407 -14.47 17.64 30.35
N THR A 408 -15.73 17.45 30.73
CA THR A 408 -16.34 18.06 31.93
C THR A 408 -16.24 17.06 33.07
N LEU A 409 -15.60 17.45 34.17
CA LEU A 409 -15.51 16.65 35.40
C LEU A 409 -16.82 16.71 36.19
N GLU A 410 -17.08 15.75 37.08
CA GLU A 410 -18.21 15.81 38.02
C GLU A 410 -18.19 17.06 38.93
N SER A 411 -17.02 17.70 39.08
CA SER A 411 -16.87 18.98 39.80
C SER A 411 -17.43 20.19 39.01
N GLY A 412 -17.72 20.03 37.72
CA GLY A 412 -18.10 21.08 36.78
C GLY A 412 -16.91 21.80 36.12
N GLU A 413 -15.68 21.40 36.39
CA GLU A 413 -14.48 21.92 35.72
C GLU A 413 -14.31 21.30 34.33
N THR A 414 -13.93 22.11 33.33
CA THR A 414 -13.64 21.65 31.96
C THR A 414 -12.14 21.60 31.72
N ILE A 415 -11.69 20.50 31.10
CA ILE A 415 -10.28 20.22 30.82
C ILE A 415 -10.14 19.61 29.42
N ASP A 416 -8.94 19.67 28.84
CA ASP A 416 -8.59 18.84 27.69
C ASP A 416 -8.37 17.39 28.14
N ALA A 417 -9.05 16.43 27.51
CA ALA A 417 -8.99 15.02 27.88
C ALA A 417 -7.67 14.33 27.51
N VAL A 418 -6.88 14.92 26.60
CA VAL A 418 -5.62 14.35 26.10
C VAL A 418 -4.46 14.71 27.01
N ASP A 419 -4.32 15.98 27.42
CA ASP A 419 -3.21 16.45 28.26
C ASP A 419 -3.60 16.86 29.68
N GLY A 420 -4.91 17.00 29.96
CA GLY A 420 -5.46 17.37 31.25
C GLY A 420 -5.35 18.86 31.60
N GLY A 421 -4.96 19.71 30.63
CA GLY A 421 -4.83 21.17 30.75
C GLY A 421 -6.13 21.92 30.39
N GLU A 422 -5.99 23.21 30.07
CA GLU A 422 -7.11 24.02 29.57
C GLU A 422 -7.40 23.66 28.10
N VAL A 423 -8.69 23.58 27.74
CA VAL A 423 -9.11 23.31 26.36
C VAL A 423 -8.71 24.47 25.46
N ALA A 424 -7.87 24.19 24.47
CA ALA A 424 -7.41 25.17 23.48
C ALA A 424 -8.05 24.91 22.12
N PHE A 425 -8.76 25.91 21.60
CA PHE A 425 -9.32 25.92 20.24
C PHE A 425 -8.42 26.65 19.22
N ASP A 426 -7.32 27.23 19.67
CA ASP A 426 -6.34 27.86 18.79
C ASP A 426 -5.48 26.80 18.08
N PRO A 427 -4.90 27.11 16.91
CA PRO A 427 -4.01 26.19 16.20
C PRO A 427 -2.86 25.73 17.09
N PRO A 428 -2.58 24.41 17.17
CA PRO A 428 -1.45 23.90 17.95
C PRO A 428 -0.11 24.35 17.33
N PRO A 429 0.96 24.53 18.13
CA PRO A 429 2.29 24.85 17.60
C PRO A 429 2.91 23.77 16.70
N ASP A 430 2.43 22.53 16.81
CA ASP A 430 2.80 21.40 15.96
C ASP A 430 1.57 20.50 15.79
N ALA A 431 0.86 20.64 14.67
CA ALA A 431 -0.33 19.84 14.41
C ALA A 431 -0.03 18.34 14.28
N ALA A 432 1.11 17.94 13.70
CA ALA A 432 1.49 16.52 13.63
C ALA A 432 1.75 15.92 15.01
N GLY A 433 2.26 16.73 15.94
CA GLY A 433 2.51 16.38 17.34
C GLY A 433 1.25 16.06 18.13
N THR A 434 0.07 16.57 17.72
CA THR A 434 -1.21 16.28 18.39
C THR A 434 -1.66 14.82 18.25
N TYR A 435 -1.14 14.09 17.26
CA TYR A 435 -1.47 12.69 17.03
C TYR A 435 -0.40 11.74 17.61
N PRO A 436 -0.71 10.96 18.67
CA PRO A 436 0.28 10.14 19.36
C PRO A 436 0.98 9.12 18.48
N THR A 437 0.26 8.57 17.49
CA THR A 437 0.78 7.57 16.55
C THR A 437 0.28 7.81 15.14
N THR A 438 0.93 7.19 14.15
CA THR A 438 0.47 7.27 12.75
C THR A 438 -0.93 6.67 12.56
N LEU A 439 -1.35 5.72 13.41
CA LEU A 439 -2.72 5.20 13.37
C LEU A 439 -3.73 6.23 13.86
N TRP A 440 -3.41 6.97 14.93
CA TRP A 440 -4.24 8.10 15.39
C TRP A 440 -4.37 9.18 14.32
N HIS A 441 -3.26 9.53 13.65
CA HIS A 441 -3.30 10.47 12.53
C HIS A 441 -4.21 9.98 11.39
N ARG A 442 -4.10 8.70 10.99
CA ARG A 442 -4.97 8.14 9.95
C ARG A 442 -6.44 8.14 10.38
N TYR A 443 -6.71 7.69 11.60
CA TYR A 443 -8.06 7.69 12.17
C TYR A 443 -8.66 9.09 12.19
N GLY A 444 -7.93 10.08 12.71
CA GLY A 444 -8.40 11.46 12.77
C GLY A 444 -8.63 12.09 11.39
N VAL A 445 -7.74 11.87 10.42
CA VAL A 445 -7.90 12.39 9.05
C VAL A 445 -9.14 11.80 8.38
N ASP A 446 -9.38 10.49 8.54
CA ASP A 446 -10.52 9.82 7.93
C ASP A 446 -11.85 10.22 8.61
N MET A 447 -11.84 10.32 9.94
CA MET A 447 -12.99 10.74 10.74
C MET A 447 -13.50 12.15 10.43
N ARG A 448 -12.70 13.01 9.77
CA ARG A 448 -13.14 14.36 9.33
C ARG A 448 -14.45 14.34 8.53
N TYR A 449 -14.67 13.28 7.77
CA TYR A 449 -15.84 13.11 6.91
C TYR A 449 -16.95 12.25 7.55
N ALA A 450 -16.71 11.74 8.75
CA ALA A 450 -17.62 10.83 9.45
C ALA A 450 -18.81 11.57 10.10
N GLY A 451 -19.93 10.86 10.24
CA GLY A 451 -21.11 11.33 10.95
C GLY A 451 -21.01 11.17 12.47
N GLU A 452 -21.92 11.82 13.21
CA GLU A 452 -21.98 11.77 14.69
C GLU A 452 -21.96 10.34 15.25
N SER A 453 -22.67 9.40 14.61
CA SER A 453 -22.73 8.00 15.03
C SER A 453 -21.38 7.28 15.00
N GLN A 454 -20.44 7.71 14.15
CA GLN A 454 -19.09 7.17 14.07
C GLN A 454 -18.16 7.78 15.13
N TYR A 455 -18.43 9.01 15.57
CA TYR A 455 -17.67 9.68 16.63
C TYR A 455 -18.03 9.20 18.03
N GLU A 456 -19.26 8.73 18.23
CA GLU A 456 -19.75 8.29 19.53
C GLU A 456 -18.86 7.19 20.19
N PRO A 457 -18.44 6.13 19.48
CA PRO A 457 -17.49 5.19 20.06
C PRO A 457 -16.14 5.79 20.49
N ALA A 458 -15.67 6.84 19.82
CA ALA A 458 -14.44 7.54 20.22
C ALA A 458 -14.66 8.33 21.52
N ALA A 459 -15.80 9.01 21.67
CA ALA A 459 -16.15 9.68 22.93
C ALA A 459 -16.34 8.66 24.08
N ALA A 460 -16.92 7.49 23.79
CA ALA A 460 -17.03 6.38 24.73
C ALA A 460 -15.67 5.91 25.23
N TYR A 461 -14.72 5.76 24.29
CA TYR A 461 -13.35 5.35 24.58
C TYR A 461 -12.68 6.35 25.52
N VAL A 462 -12.83 7.66 25.29
CA VAL A 462 -12.27 8.69 26.17
C VAL A 462 -12.88 8.62 27.57
N CYS A 463 -14.21 8.44 27.69
CA CYS A 463 -14.86 8.21 28.99
C CYS A 463 -14.27 6.99 29.74
N ALA A 464 -14.01 5.91 29.02
CA ALA A 464 -13.56 4.64 29.62
C ALA A 464 -12.07 4.62 29.99
N GLU A 465 -11.23 5.33 29.23
CA GLU A 465 -9.77 5.35 29.44
C GLU A 465 -9.34 6.43 30.44
N SER A 466 -10.20 7.40 30.75
CA SER A 466 -9.91 8.46 31.72
C SER A 466 -9.75 7.91 33.14
N ASP A 467 -8.63 8.26 33.79
CA ASP A 467 -8.40 8.04 35.23
C ASP A 467 -9.20 9.01 36.12
N ARG A 468 -9.88 10.01 35.54
CA ARG A 468 -10.67 11.03 36.23
C ARG A 468 -12.16 10.75 36.11
N ASP A 469 -12.94 11.15 37.12
CA ASP A 469 -14.41 11.09 37.12
C ASP A 469 -14.99 12.15 36.18
N LEU A 470 -15.32 11.74 34.96
CA LEU A 470 -15.90 12.59 33.91
C LEU A 470 -17.44 12.55 33.98
N GLU A 471 -18.10 13.69 33.80
CA GLU A 471 -19.55 13.80 33.58
C GLU A 471 -19.88 13.72 32.08
N SER A 472 -19.08 14.36 31.24
CA SER A 472 -19.25 14.29 29.78
C SER A 472 -17.98 14.60 29.02
N VAL A 473 -17.91 14.11 27.78
CA VAL A 473 -16.86 14.38 26.81
C VAL A 473 -17.48 14.94 25.53
N THR A 474 -16.88 16.01 25.03
CA THR A 474 -17.24 16.64 23.76
C THR A 474 -16.03 16.63 22.83
N ILE A 475 -16.20 16.10 21.62
CA ILE A 475 -15.15 16.08 20.60
C ILE A 475 -15.43 17.21 19.60
N TYR A 476 -14.45 18.10 19.44
CA TYR A 476 -14.46 19.17 18.46
C TYR A 476 -13.45 18.87 17.35
N HIS A 477 -13.87 19.12 16.11
CA HIS A 477 -13.00 19.14 14.94
C HIS A 477 -12.83 20.57 14.45
N LEU A 478 -11.59 21.04 14.44
CA LEU A 478 -11.24 22.39 14.05
C LEU A 478 -10.61 22.38 12.67
N GLU A 479 -11.03 23.33 11.84
CA GLU A 479 -10.48 23.51 10.49
C GLU A 479 -10.06 24.97 10.30
N GLN A 480 -8.87 25.17 9.77
CA GLN A 480 -8.37 26.50 9.40
C GLN A 480 -7.88 26.49 7.95
N PRO A 481 -8.37 27.38 7.08
CA PRO A 481 -7.87 27.50 5.71
C PRO A 481 -6.37 27.83 5.68
N VAL A 482 -5.65 27.20 4.75
CA VAL A 482 -4.22 27.41 4.52
C VAL A 482 -4.00 27.78 3.06
N GLU A 483 -3.47 28.99 2.87
CA GLU A 483 -3.02 29.49 1.57
C GLU A 483 -1.52 29.23 1.36
N ALA A 484 -1.04 29.51 0.14
CA ALA A 484 0.35 29.30 -0.21
C ALA A 484 1.31 30.29 0.49
N ASP A 485 0.79 31.37 1.09
CA ASP A 485 1.52 32.40 1.84
C ASP A 485 1.35 32.30 3.37
N GLY A 486 0.29 31.68 3.89
CA GLY A 486 0.04 31.47 5.33
C GLY A 486 -1.31 30.84 5.65
N SER A 487 -1.61 30.68 6.93
CA SER A 487 -2.98 30.42 7.40
C SER A 487 -3.86 31.63 7.07
N ALA A 488 -5.07 31.39 6.57
CA ALA A 488 -6.02 32.44 6.22
C ALA A 488 -7.30 32.30 7.06
N GLY A 489 -7.53 33.27 7.96
CA GLY A 489 -8.74 33.37 8.77
C GLY A 489 -8.67 32.64 10.12
N ASP A 490 -9.74 32.79 10.90
CA ASP A 490 -9.90 32.16 12.22
C ASP A 490 -10.32 30.68 12.07
N PRO A 491 -9.97 29.80 13.02
CA PRO A 491 -10.40 28.41 12.98
C PRO A 491 -11.91 28.28 13.11
N VAL A 492 -12.48 27.40 12.29
CA VAL A 492 -13.88 26.99 12.37
C VAL A 492 -13.98 25.80 13.31
N VAL A 493 -14.69 26.00 14.43
CA VAL A 493 -14.93 24.97 15.43
C VAL A 493 -16.19 24.19 15.10
N ASN A 494 -16.07 22.89 14.86
CA ASN A 494 -17.21 22.01 14.60
C ASN A 494 -17.34 21.01 15.75
N GLU A 495 -18.41 21.12 16.54
CA GLU A 495 -18.79 20.07 17.50
C GLU A 495 -19.20 18.81 16.74
N ARG A 496 -18.57 17.67 17.04
CA ARG A 496 -18.82 16.40 16.35
C ARG A 496 -19.72 15.47 17.13
N VAL A 497 -19.52 15.39 18.44
CA VAL A 497 -20.34 14.60 19.35
C VAL A 497 -20.16 15.10 20.78
N THR A 498 -21.23 15.05 21.56
CA THR A 498 -21.21 15.20 23.02
C THR A 498 -21.78 13.95 23.65
N ARG A 499 -21.01 13.30 24.54
CA ARG A 499 -21.39 12.07 25.23
C ARG A 499 -21.31 12.25 26.73
N ARG A 500 -22.31 11.77 27.47
CA ARG A 500 -22.20 11.62 28.93
C ARG A 500 -21.44 10.36 29.30
N CYS A 501 -20.53 10.52 30.25
CA CYS A 501 -19.96 9.43 31.02
C CYS A 501 -20.87 9.22 32.27
#